data_AF-A0A9D9NKD3-F1
#
_entry.id   AF-A0A9D9NKD3-F1
#
_cell.length_a   1.000
_cell.length_b   1.000
_cell.length_c   1.000
_cell.angle_alpha   90.00
_cell.angle_beta   90.00
_cell.angle_gamma   90.00
#
_symmetry.space_group_name_H-M   'P 1'
#
loop_
_entity.id
_entity.type
_entity.pdbx_description
1 polymer ?
#
loop_
_entity_poly.entity_id
_entity_poly.type
_entity_poly.pdbx_seq_one_letter_code
_entity_poly.pdbx_strand_id
1 'polypeptide(L)' 'MYKLSELQEMPLDSLKEVAKSLGLKKVDNLENEDLINSILDHQAEQAAQSAANTS' A
#
# COMPACT_ATOMS: atom_id res chain seq x y z
N MET A 1 -6.50 -3.88 5.69
CA MET A 1 -6.15 -4.05 4.26
C MET A 1 -7.08 -3.17 3.45
N TYR A 2 -6.53 -2.19 2.75
CA TYR A 2 -7.28 -1.39 1.77
C TYR A 2 -7.55 -2.23 0.52
N LYS A 3 -8.67 -1.98 -0.14
CA LYS A 3 -9.04 -2.61 -1.42
C LYS A 3 -8.66 -1.73 -2.60
N LEU A 4 -8.42 -2.35 -3.75
CA LEU A 4 -8.13 -1.63 -5.01
C LEU A 4 -9.16 -0.55 -5.31
N SER A 5 -10.46 -0.86 -5.22
CA SER A 5 -11.53 0.10 -5.49
C SER A 5 -11.53 1.30 -4.53
N GLU A 6 -11.19 1.09 -3.26
CA GLU A 6 -11.11 2.17 -2.27
C GLU A 6 -9.91 3.08 -2.56
N LEU A 7 -8.77 2.50 -2.94
CA LEU A 7 -7.56 3.25 -3.26
C LEU A 7 -7.70 4.01 -4.59
N GLN A 8 -8.41 3.46 -5.59
CA GLN A 8 -8.66 4.15 -6.86
C GLN A 8 -9.56 5.38 -6.72
N GLU A 9 -10.42 5.43 -5.70
CA GLU A 9 -11.27 6.58 -5.40
C GLU A 9 -10.57 7.63 -4.54
N MET A 10 -9.40 7.31 -3.97
CA MET A 10 -8.63 8.23 -3.14
C MET A 10 -7.83 9.23 -3.99
N PRO A 11 -7.72 10.49 -3.56
CA PRO A 11 -6.80 11.43 -4.18
C PRO A 11 -5.35 11.03 -3.87
N LEU A 12 -4.43 11.46 -4.76
CA LEU A 12 -3.00 11.14 -4.69
C LEU A 12 -2.38 11.45 -3.31
N ASP A 13 -2.75 12.58 -2.72
CA ASP A 13 -2.23 12.99 -1.40
C ASP A 13 -2.67 12.01 -0.31
N SER A 14 -3.91 11.54 -0.34
CA SER A 14 -4.40 10.52 0.58
C SER A 14 -3.69 9.18 0.38
N LEU A 15 -3.42 8.78 -0.87
CA LEU A 15 -2.65 7.57 -1.15
C LEU A 15 -1.22 7.65 -0.61
N LYS A 16 -0.57 8.82 -0.72
CA LYS A 16 0.76 9.04 -0.14
C LYS A 16 0.75 8.91 1.37
N GLU A 17 -0.26 9.47 2.05
CA GLU A 17 -0.41 9.32 3.49
C GLU A 17 -0.67 7.88 3.91
N VAL A 18 -1.54 7.16 3.19
CA VAL A 18 -1.77 5.73 3.42
C VAL A 18 -0.47 4.95 3.25
N ALA A 19 0.25 5.14 2.15
CA ALA A 19 1.50 4.44 1.90
C ALA A 19 2.54 4.73 3.01
N LYS A 20 2.68 5.99 3.43
CA LYS A 20 3.56 6.38 4.55
C LYS A 20 3.14 5.71 5.87
N SER A 21 1.84 5.67 6.16
CA SER A 21 1.31 5.02 7.36
C SER A 21 1.60 3.52 7.42
N LEU A 22 1.69 2.88 6.25
CA LEU A 22 2.08 1.48 6.11
C LEU A 22 3.60 1.26 6.20
N GLY A 23 4.39 2.34 6.26
CA GLY A 23 5.86 2.28 6.33
C GLY A 23 6.54 2.24 4.97
N LEU A 24 5.81 2.45 3.86
CA LEU A 24 6.39 2.60 2.52
C LEU A 24 7.18 3.92 2.46
N LYS A 25 8.38 3.84 1.88
CA LYS A 25 9.30 4.99 1.72
C LYS A 25 9.41 5.36 0.25
N LYS A 26 9.82 6.61 -0.03
CA LYS A 26 10.03 7.16 -1.38
C LYS A 26 8.76 7.22 -2.24
N VAL A 27 7.61 7.37 -1.60
CA VAL A 27 6.30 7.42 -2.28
C VAL A 27 5.95 8.81 -2.82
N ASP A 28 6.73 9.83 -2.47
CA ASP A 28 6.42 11.22 -2.84
C ASP A 28 6.49 11.50 -4.35
N ASN A 29 7.28 10.70 -5.08
CA ASN A 29 7.47 10.80 -6.53
C ASN A 29 6.64 9.80 -7.34
N LEU A 30 5.82 8.98 -6.67
CA LEU A 30 4.99 7.98 -7.34
C LEU A 30 3.66 8.60 -7.81
N GLU A 31 3.16 8.12 -8.94
CA GLU A 31 1.83 8.44 -9.44
C GLU A 31 0.77 7.54 -8.78
N ASN A 32 -0.51 7.81 -9.03
CA ASN A 32 -1.63 7.11 -8.37
C ASN A 32 -1.52 5.58 -8.54
N GLU A 33 -1.35 5.09 -9.77
CA GLU A 33 -1.31 3.64 -10.03
C GLU A 33 -0.13 2.96 -9.32
N ASP A 34 1.05 3.59 -9.35
CA ASP A 34 2.25 3.07 -8.68
C ASP A 34 2.07 3.02 -7.16
N LEU A 35 1.43 4.04 -6.58
CA LEU A 35 1.08 4.08 -5.16
C LEU A 35 0.10 2.97 -4.78
N ILE A 36 -0.96 2.81 -5.57
CA ILE A 36 -1.98 1.78 -5.36
C ILE A 36 -1.34 0.39 -5.38
N ASN A 37 -0.53 0.10 -6.41
CA ASN A 37 0.16 -1.17 -6.54
C ASN A 37 1.12 -1.39 -5.36
N SER A 38 1.93 -0.39 -5.01
CA SER A 38 2.86 -0.49 -3.88
C SER A 38 2.16 -0.78 -2.55
N ILE A 39 1.00 -0.17 -2.31
CA ILE A 39 0.18 -0.40 -1.12
C ILE A 39 -0.35 -1.84 -1.11
N LEU A 40 -0.90 -2.32 -2.23
CA LEU A 40 -1.45 -3.67 -2.35
C LEU A 40 -0.36 -4.75 -2.20
N ASP A 41 0.78 -4.54 -2.84
CA ASP A 41 1.93 -5.44 -2.77
C ASP A 41 2.45 -5.53 -1.33
N HIS A 42 2.62 -4.40 -0.66
CA HIS A 42 3.08 -4.38 0.73
C HIS A 42 2.11 -5.07 1.68
N GLN A 43 0.81 -4.89 1.46
CA GLN A 43 -0.22 -5.62 2.21
C GLN A 43 -0.13 -7.13 1.99
N ALA A 44 0.11 -7.57 0.75
CA ALA A 44 0.26 -8.98 0.40
C ALA A 44 1.53 -9.59 1.03
N GLU A 45 2.66 -8.88 0.98
CA GLU A 45 3.92 -9.28 1.62
C GLU A 45 3.75 -9.44 3.13
N GLN A 46 3.13 -8.48 3.81
CA GLN A 46 2.88 -8.56 5.25
C GLN A 46 1.98 -9.75 5.61
N ALA A 47 0.96 -10.02 4.80
CA ALA A 47 0.09 -11.18 5.01
C ALA A 47 0.86 -12.50 4.83
N ALA A 48 1.71 -12.59 3.81
CA ALA A 48 2.56 -13.75 3.56
C ALA A 48 3.58 -13.99 4.69
N GLN A 49 4.22 -12.93 5.19
CA GLN A 49 5.15 -13.01 6.33
C GLN A 49 4.46 -13.37 7.63
N SER A 50 3.25 -12.86 7.86
CA SER A 50 2.45 -13.22 9.02
C SER A 50 2.07 -14.70 9.01
N ALA A 51 1.76 -15.26 7.83
CA ALA A 51 1.46 -16.69 7.67
C ALA A 51 2.70 -17.59 7.82
N ALA A 52 3.88 -17.10 7.41
CA ALA A 52 5.14 -17.86 7.50
C ALA A 52 5.68 -17.98 8.95
N ASN A 53 5.45 -16.96 9.79
CA ASN A 53 5.96 -16.95 11.17
C ASN A 53 5.11 -17.74 12.18
N THR A 54 4.01 -18.35 11.74
CA THR A 54 3.16 -19.23 12.57
C THR A 54 3.40 -20.73 12.34
N SER A 55 4.49 -21.12 11.66
CA SER A 55 4.85 -22.53 11.40
C SER A 55 5.94 -23.06 12.34
#